data_AF-A0A286CWU2-F1
#
_entry.id   AF-A0A286CWU2-F1
#
_cell.length_a   1.000
_cell.length_b   1.000
_cell.length_c   1.000
_cell.angle_alpha   90.00
_cell.angle_beta   90.00
_cell.angle_gamma   90.00
#
_symmetry.space_group_name_H-M   'P 1'
#
loop_
_entity.id
_entity.type
_entity.pdbx_description
1 polymer ?
#
loop_
_entity_poly.entity_id
_entity_poly.type
_entity_poly.pdbx_seq_one_letter_code
_entity_poly.pdbx_strand_id
1 'polypeptide(L)'
;MKLSANAQTLWMVALAVALAVGSAAPAAAAAQDNPRAEQQKKEREKERNDARAEGQQRRQAAQQQAESRQNAQRQQQAQQRERMQREQAQRQRSGQEQAQQRRASEQRAAQERQQTQRQRSSEWQAQQRQAGEQRASRSREQAHRQRQAIASQREAAQRQGQPARLTGGDAAARIEQDRRQWDRHERQQRQVREQQRREQPQRVVGGNQPPRRSDDRSADDRRNEQLRLSREQQERRIREERQRAERYHREREQQQRLAEQRSRDLQQQRRMAQYRYQQQYFERLRQQQLRWNARNYNHYNDPYYYTPASYRYYYGGSYRTTNRYGADLMRQAVNYGYQEGLRAGRADSQDGWRSDYRGSYAYRDASYGYNGYYLGHDEYAYYFRQGFQRGYEDGYSRHYRYGRRGDDGNYVILAAILATVLGLQALSH
;
A
#
# COMPACT_ATOMS: atom_id res chain seq x y z
N MET A 1 -41.85 2.34 26.68
CA MET A 1 -42.45 1.12 26.12
C MET A 1 -41.68 0.76 24.87
N LYS A 2 -41.00 -0.37 24.68
CA LYS A 2 -41.05 -1.71 25.25
C LYS A 2 -39.62 -2.24 25.49
N LEU A 3 -39.44 -2.93 26.62
CA LEU A 3 -38.26 -3.72 26.98
C LEU A 3 -38.37 -5.13 26.38
N SER A 4 -37.25 -5.79 26.08
CA SER A 4 -37.19 -7.25 26.00
C SER A 4 -35.95 -7.74 26.77
N ALA A 5 -36.23 -8.37 27.90
CA ALA A 5 -35.31 -9.12 28.74
C ALA A 5 -35.09 -10.52 28.15
N ASN A 6 -33.92 -11.13 28.36
CA ASN A 6 -33.76 -12.58 28.33
C ASN A 6 -32.80 -13.01 29.45
N ALA A 7 -33.35 -13.78 30.39
CA ALA A 7 -32.74 -14.37 31.58
C ALA A 7 -31.94 -15.63 31.20
N GLN A 8 -30.69 -15.76 31.67
CA GLN A 8 -30.19 -16.67 32.72
C GLN A 8 -30.76 -18.11 32.75
N THR A 9 -29.85 -19.08 32.67
CA THR A 9 -29.99 -20.42 33.27
C THR A 9 -28.66 -20.87 33.85
N LEU A 10 -28.59 -20.96 35.19
CA LEU A 10 -27.53 -21.61 35.96
C LEU A 10 -27.96 -23.05 36.29
N TRP A 11 -27.05 -24.00 36.15
CA TRP A 11 -27.23 -25.37 36.63
C TRP A 11 -26.44 -25.56 37.93
N MET A 12 -27.10 -26.00 38.99
CA MET A 12 -26.50 -26.44 40.25
C MET A 12 -26.85 -27.93 40.44
N VAL A 13 -25.83 -28.76 40.64
CA VAL A 13 -25.95 -30.18 40.98
C VAL A 13 -25.67 -30.31 42.48
N ALA A 14 -26.63 -30.86 43.23
CA ALA A 14 -26.44 -31.22 44.63
C ALA A 14 -26.44 -32.75 44.77
N LEU A 15 -25.39 -33.27 45.42
CA LEU A 15 -25.17 -34.69 45.71
C LEU A 15 -25.40 -34.89 47.22
N ALA A 16 -26.29 -35.79 47.59
CA ALA A 16 -26.57 -36.13 48.99
C ALA A 16 -26.12 -37.57 49.29
N VAL A 17 -25.30 -37.73 50.34
CA VAL A 17 -24.88 -39.02 50.92
C VAL A 17 -24.86 -38.87 52.44
N ALA A 18 -25.61 -39.73 53.16
CA ALA A 18 -25.31 -40.21 54.53
C ALA A 18 -26.36 -41.29 54.89
N LEU A 19 -26.01 -42.58 54.92
CA LEU A 19 -25.45 -43.37 56.05
C LEU A 19 -26.46 -43.70 57.16
N ALA A 20 -26.94 -44.95 57.14
CA ALA A 20 -27.73 -45.59 58.19
C ALA A 20 -26.81 -46.28 59.22
N VAL A 21 -27.06 -46.06 60.50
CA VAL A 21 -26.43 -46.81 61.60
C VAL A 21 -27.55 -47.44 62.44
N GLY A 22 -27.58 -48.77 62.45
CA GLY A 22 -28.48 -49.57 63.27
C GLY A 22 -27.95 -49.77 64.68
N SER A 23 -28.82 -49.58 65.66
CA SER A 23 -28.59 -49.86 67.08
C SER A 23 -28.92 -51.31 67.42
N ALA A 24 -28.02 -52.00 68.13
CA ALA A 24 -28.33 -53.27 68.80
C ALA A 24 -27.92 -53.16 70.28
N ALA A 25 -28.88 -53.45 71.17
CA ALA A 25 -28.68 -53.56 72.61
C ALA A 25 -28.28 -54.99 73.00
N PRO A 26 -27.54 -55.22 74.09
CA PRO A 26 -27.33 -56.56 74.63
C PRO A 26 -28.29 -56.83 75.80
N ALA A 27 -28.98 -57.98 75.75
CA ALA A 27 -29.57 -58.61 76.93
C ALA A 27 -28.64 -59.73 77.39
N ALA A 28 -28.16 -59.63 78.63
CA ALA A 28 -27.38 -60.67 79.28
C ALA A 28 -28.32 -61.73 79.87
N ALA A 29 -28.08 -63.00 79.56
CA ALA A 29 -28.70 -64.15 80.23
C ALA A 29 -27.62 -65.14 80.64
N ALA A 30 -27.81 -65.70 81.83
CA ALA A 30 -26.85 -66.43 82.65
C ALA A 30 -26.27 -67.69 81.98
N ALA A 31 -24.99 -67.93 82.25
CA ALA A 31 -24.26 -69.12 81.84
C ALA A 31 -24.49 -70.28 82.82
N GLN A 32 -24.81 -71.45 82.27
CA GLN A 32 -24.78 -72.74 82.95
C GLN A 32 -23.71 -73.60 82.26
N ASP A 33 -22.76 -74.08 83.05
CA ASP A 33 -21.58 -74.84 82.62
C ASP A 33 -21.97 -76.15 81.92
N ASN A 34 -21.56 -76.29 80.64
CA ASN A 34 -21.80 -77.50 79.86
C ASN A 34 -20.53 -77.88 79.07
N PRO A 35 -19.86 -79.02 79.37
CA PRO A 35 -18.57 -79.38 78.78
C PRO A 35 -18.62 -79.71 77.27
N ARG A 36 -19.80 -79.82 76.65
CA ARG A 36 -19.96 -79.84 75.18
C ARG A 36 -19.72 -78.47 74.52
N ALA A 37 -19.84 -77.38 75.28
CA ALA A 37 -19.62 -76.03 74.77
C ALA A 37 -18.13 -75.74 74.50
N GLU A 38 -17.20 -76.37 75.22
CA GLU A 38 -15.75 -76.18 75.02
C GLU A 38 -15.21 -76.84 73.73
N GLN A 39 -15.70 -78.03 73.37
CA GLN A 39 -15.31 -78.68 72.12
C GLN A 39 -15.82 -77.88 70.90
N GLN A 40 -17.06 -77.42 70.94
CA GLN A 40 -17.61 -76.53 69.90
C GLN A 40 -16.86 -75.19 69.83
N LYS A 41 -16.34 -74.69 70.95
CA LYS A 41 -15.52 -73.46 70.97
C LYS A 41 -14.19 -73.67 70.25
N LYS A 42 -13.52 -74.80 70.48
CA LYS A 42 -12.24 -75.14 69.83
C LYS A 42 -12.39 -75.39 68.32
N GLU A 43 -13.46 -76.07 67.89
CA GLU A 43 -13.75 -76.23 66.46
C GLU A 43 -14.05 -74.89 65.77
N ARG A 44 -14.88 -74.05 66.40
CA ARG A 44 -15.16 -72.69 65.89
C ARG A 44 -13.91 -71.81 65.84
N GLU A 45 -12.99 -71.98 66.78
CA GLU A 45 -11.74 -71.22 66.81
C GLU A 45 -10.77 -71.69 65.70
N LYS A 46 -10.74 -72.99 65.42
CA LYS A 46 -9.98 -73.56 64.29
C LYS A 46 -10.57 -73.10 62.94
N GLU A 47 -11.88 -73.21 62.72
CA GLU A 47 -12.54 -72.70 61.52
C GLU A 47 -12.30 -71.20 61.32
N ARG A 48 -12.29 -70.42 62.41
CA ARG A 48 -12.05 -68.97 62.36
C ARG A 48 -10.60 -68.63 62.02
N ASN A 49 -9.65 -69.47 62.44
CA ASN A 49 -8.24 -69.33 62.09
C ASN A 49 -7.97 -69.76 60.65
N ASP A 50 -8.58 -70.84 60.18
CA ASP A 50 -8.49 -71.31 58.79
C ASP A 50 -9.14 -70.28 57.84
N ALA A 51 -10.32 -69.74 58.18
CA ALA A 51 -10.96 -68.66 57.43
C ALA A 51 -10.13 -67.36 57.42
N ARG A 52 -9.38 -67.07 58.49
CA ARG A 52 -8.43 -65.93 58.51
C ARG A 52 -7.21 -66.18 57.62
N ALA A 53 -6.67 -67.39 57.61
CA ALA A 53 -5.54 -67.77 56.75
C ALA A 53 -5.93 -67.70 55.27
N GLU A 54 -7.10 -68.24 54.90
CA GLU A 54 -7.65 -68.11 53.54
C GLU A 54 -7.95 -66.66 53.17
N GLY A 55 -8.48 -65.87 54.11
CA GLY A 55 -8.74 -64.44 53.92
C GLY A 55 -7.45 -63.64 53.66
N GLN A 56 -6.35 -63.99 54.33
CA GLN A 56 -5.04 -63.36 54.11
C GLN A 56 -4.45 -63.75 52.76
N GLN A 57 -4.52 -65.03 52.37
CA GLN A 57 -4.05 -65.48 51.05
C GLN A 57 -4.83 -64.82 49.91
N ARG A 58 -6.16 -64.71 50.03
CA ARG A 58 -6.99 -64.00 49.03
C ARG A 58 -6.65 -62.51 48.93
N ARG A 59 -6.31 -61.86 50.04
CA ARG A 59 -5.87 -60.44 50.04
C ARG A 59 -4.51 -60.28 49.34
N GLN A 60 -3.56 -61.17 49.61
CA GLN A 60 -2.25 -61.13 48.94
C GLN A 60 -2.37 -61.40 47.44
N ALA A 61 -3.18 -62.39 47.04
CA ALA A 61 -3.48 -62.65 45.64
C ALA A 61 -4.16 -61.45 44.95
N ALA A 62 -5.11 -60.80 45.62
CA ALA A 62 -5.77 -59.60 45.09
C ALA A 62 -4.81 -58.41 44.95
N GLN A 63 -3.86 -58.24 45.89
CA GLN A 63 -2.83 -57.19 45.82
C GLN A 63 -1.87 -57.42 44.64
N GLN A 64 -1.39 -58.65 44.44
CA GLN A 64 -0.53 -58.98 43.30
C GLN A 64 -1.27 -58.79 41.95
N GLN A 65 -2.57 -59.12 41.91
CA GLN A 65 -3.40 -58.86 40.72
C GLN A 65 -3.62 -57.36 40.47
N ALA A 66 -3.74 -56.55 41.52
CA ALA A 66 -3.86 -55.10 41.39
C ALA A 66 -2.57 -54.46 40.87
N GLU A 67 -1.40 -54.87 41.39
CA GLU A 67 -0.09 -54.36 40.95
C GLU A 67 0.22 -54.72 39.49
N SER A 68 -0.06 -55.96 39.07
CA SER A 68 0.13 -56.39 37.67
C SER A 68 -0.75 -55.59 36.70
N ARG A 69 -2.01 -55.32 37.06
CA ARG A 69 -2.90 -54.43 36.29
C ARG A 69 -2.35 -53.02 36.21
N GLN A 70 -1.85 -52.49 37.32
CA GLN A 70 -1.31 -51.13 37.38
C GLN A 70 -0.02 -50.98 36.52
N ASN A 71 0.85 -51.99 36.54
CA ASN A 71 2.05 -52.02 35.70
C ASN A 71 1.72 -52.15 34.22
N ALA A 72 0.75 -53.00 33.85
CA ALA A 72 0.27 -53.10 32.48
C ALA A 72 -0.30 -51.76 31.97
N GLN A 73 -1.03 -51.04 32.83
CA GLN A 73 -1.61 -49.74 32.50
C GLN A 73 -0.53 -48.66 32.30
N ARG A 74 0.52 -48.66 33.13
CA ARG A 74 1.68 -47.75 32.96
C ARG A 74 2.45 -48.03 31.66
N GLN A 75 2.66 -49.29 31.31
CA GLN A 75 3.29 -49.67 30.04
C GLN A 75 2.46 -49.20 28.84
N GLN A 76 1.14 -49.38 28.87
CA GLN A 76 0.26 -48.89 27.81
C GLN A 76 0.33 -47.36 27.67
N GLN A 77 0.32 -46.62 28.79
CA GLN A 77 0.46 -45.15 28.74
C GLN A 77 1.82 -44.70 28.21
N ALA A 78 2.91 -45.39 28.56
CA ALA A 78 4.24 -45.09 28.04
C ALA A 78 4.30 -45.30 26.51
N GLN A 79 3.76 -46.42 26.01
CA GLN A 79 3.70 -46.70 24.58
C GLN A 79 2.84 -45.69 23.81
N GLN A 80 1.72 -45.24 24.39
CA GLN A 80 0.89 -44.19 23.79
C GLN A 80 1.62 -42.86 23.71
N ARG A 81 2.36 -42.46 24.75
CA ARG A 81 3.17 -41.23 24.75
C ARG A 81 4.27 -41.29 23.69
N GLU A 82 4.94 -42.44 23.55
CA GLU A 82 6.00 -42.61 22.56
C GLU A 82 5.46 -42.53 21.12
N ARG A 83 4.30 -43.14 20.85
CA ARG A 83 3.62 -43.00 19.55
C ARG A 83 3.27 -41.56 19.22
N MET A 84 2.69 -40.83 20.17
CA MET A 84 2.37 -39.40 20.00
C MET A 84 3.62 -38.55 19.72
N GLN A 85 4.72 -38.79 20.43
CA GLN A 85 5.97 -38.07 20.20
C GLN A 85 6.56 -38.37 18.80
N ARG A 86 6.53 -39.63 18.37
CA ARG A 86 7.00 -40.02 17.03
C ARG A 86 6.15 -39.40 15.93
N GLU A 87 4.83 -39.38 16.09
CA GLU A 87 3.91 -38.76 15.13
C GLU A 87 4.11 -37.24 15.06
N GLN A 88 4.32 -36.58 16.21
CA GLN A 88 4.59 -35.15 16.26
C GLN A 88 5.93 -34.80 15.59
N ALA A 89 6.97 -35.61 15.80
CA ALA A 89 8.27 -35.44 15.15
C ALA A 89 8.17 -35.64 13.62
N GLN A 90 7.38 -36.61 13.15
CA GLN A 90 7.12 -36.79 11.72
C GLN A 90 6.38 -35.60 11.10
N ARG A 91 5.35 -35.07 11.78
CA ARG A 91 4.62 -33.87 11.32
C ARG A 91 5.51 -32.63 11.24
N GLN A 92 6.46 -32.49 12.17
CA GLN A 92 7.43 -31.38 12.14
C GLN A 92 8.40 -31.51 10.96
N ARG A 93 8.91 -32.72 10.69
CA ARG A 93 9.80 -32.96 9.54
C ARG A 93 9.09 -32.72 8.20
N SER A 94 7.88 -33.23 8.02
CA SER A 94 7.12 -33.01 6.77
C SER A 94 6.75 -31.54 6.56
N GLY A 95 6.44 -30.81 7.65
CA GLY A 95 6.23 -29.37 7.59
C GLY A 95 7.48 -28.59 7.19
N GLN A 96 8.66 -28.98 7.70
CA GLN A 96 9.93 -28.36 7.32
C GLN A 96 10.30 -28.64 5.85
N GLU A 97 10.08 -29.86 5.37
CA GLU A 97 10.31 -30.22 3.96
C GLU A 97 9.39 -29.43 3.02
N GLN A 98 8.09 -29.31 3.36
CA GLN A 98 7.16 -28.47 2.58
C GLN A 98 7.57 -27.00 2.59
N ALA A 99 8.03 -26.47 3.73
CA ALA A 99 8.50 -25.09 3.82
C ALA A 99 9.75 -24.85 2.96
N GLN A 100 10.68 -25.81 2.91
CA GLN A 100 11.86 -25.74 2.04
C GLN A 100 11.47 -25.80 0.56
N GLN A 101 10.56 -26.70 0.17
CA GLN A 101 10.06 -26.78 -1.20
C GLN A 101 9.37 -25.49 -1.64
N ARG A 102 8.56 -24.86 -0.77
CA ARG A 102 7.92 -23.56 -1.06
C ARG A 102 8.95 -22.44 -1.23
N ARG A 103 9.98 -22.38 -0.39
CA ARG A 103 11.05 -21.37 -0.55
C ARG A 103 11.83 -21.58 -1.85
N ALA A 104 12.10 -22.82 -2.23
CA ALA A 104 12.78 -23.13 -3.48
C ALA A 104 11.94 -22.75 -4.71
N SER A 105 10.62 -23.00 -4.69
CA SER A 105 9.73 -22.61 -5.79
C SER A 105 9.55 -21.09 -5.89
N GLU A 106 9.46 -20.39 -4.75
CA GLU A 106 9.42 -18.92 -4.70
C GLU A 106 10.69 -18.29 -5.27
N GLN A 107 11.87 -18.85 -4.96
CA GLN A 107 13.14 -18.39 -5.51
C GLN A 107 13.21 -18.58 -7.03
N ARG A 108 12.78 -19.74 -7.54
CA ARG A 108 12.71 -19.99 -9.00
C ARG A 108 11.76 -19.02 -9.69
N ALA A 109 10.56 -18.82 -9.14
CA ALA A 109 9.59 -17.86 -9.68
C ALA A 109 10.09 -16.40 -9.60
N ALA A 110 10.90 -16.05 -8.59
CA ALA A 110 11.53 -14.74 -8.51
C ALA A 110 12.61 -14.55 -9.61
N GLN A 111 13.43 -15.58 -9.86
CA GLN A 111 14.43 -15.56 -10.94
C GLN A 111 13.79 -15.46 -12.32
N GLU A 112 12.74 -16.24 -12.59
CA GLU A 112 11.98 -16.16 -13.85
C GLU A 112 11.39 -14.76 -14.06
N ARG A 113 10.73 -14.19 -13.03
CA ARG A 113 10.19 -12.82 -13.10
C ARG A 113 11.28 -11.80 -13.42
N GLN A 114 12.46 -11.94 -12.84
CA GLN A 114 13.57 -11.04 -13.10
C GLN A 114 14.08 -11.17 -14.55
N GLN A 115 14.15 -12.38 -15.10
CA GLN A 115 14.52 -12.61 -16.50
C GLN A 115 13.48 -12.05 -17.47
N THR A 116 12.19 -12.33 -17.24
CA THR A 116 11.10 -11.78 -18.07
C THR A 116 11.10 -10.25 -18.05
N GLN A 117 11.39 -9.65 -16.90
CA GLN A 117 11.46 -8.19 -16.79
C GLN A 117 12.64 -7.59 -17.55
N ARG A 118 13.80 -8.29 -17.58
CA ARG A 118 14.95 -7.90 -18.41
C ARG A 118 14.63 -8.00 -19.89
N GLN A 119 14.00 -9.10 -20.33
CA GLN A 119 13.58 -9.30 -21.73
C GLN A 119 12.58 -8.23 -22.19
N ARG A 120 11.54 -7.97 -21.38
CA ARG A 120 10.58 -6.89 -21.68
C ARG A 120 11.25 -5.52 -21.74
N SER A 121 12.24 -5.26 -20.89
CA SER A 121 12.98 -4.00 -20.94
C SER A 121 13.84 -3.88 -22.20
N SER A 122 14.45 -4.96 -22.68
CA SER A 122 15.21 -4.94 -23.93
C SER A 122 14.31 -4.78 -25.15
N GLU A 123 13.17 -5.46 -25.19
CA GLU A 123 12.17 -5.32 -26.25
C GLU A 123 11.60 -3.91 -26.32
N TRP A 124 11.29 -3.31 -25.16
CA TRP A 124 10.82 -1.93 -25.09
C TRP A 124 11.86 -0.93 -25.61
N GLN A 125 13.14 -1.15 -25.30
CA GLN A 125 14.24 -0.32 -25.83
C GLN A 125 14.39 -0.49 -27.35
N ALA A 126 14.24 -1.71 -27.88
CA ALA A 126 14.28 -1.96 -29.31
C ALA A 126 13.11 -1.29 -30.05
N GLN A 127 11.89 -1.37 -29.52
CA GLN A 127 10.72 -0.67 -30.06
C GLN A 127 10.89 0.85 -30.05
N GLN A 128 11.48 1.41 -29.00
CA GLN A 128 11.77 2.85 -28.97
C GLN A 128 12.77 3.27 -30.05
N ARG A 129 13.81 2.47 -30.30
CA ARG A 129 14.78 2.75 -31.37
C ARG A 129 14.10 2.72 -32.74
N GLN A 130 13.31 1.69 -33.01
CA GLN A 130 12.57 1.58 -34.28
C GLN A 130 11.56 2.73 -34.47
N ALA A 131 10.84 3.11 -33.41
CA ALA A 131 9.92 4.26 -33.47
C ALA A 131 10.66 5.58 -33.71
N GLY A 132 11.87 5.74 -33.15
CA GLY A 132 12.75 6.88 -33.41
C GLY A 132 13.22 6.94 -34.85
N GLU A 133 13.63 5.81 -35.43
CA GLU A 133 14.06 5.70 -36.82
C GLU A 133 12.91 5.99 -37.80
N GLN A 134 11.71 5.47 -37.55
CA GLN A 134 10.53 5.77 -38.37
C GLN A 134 10.13 7.25 -38.32
N ARG A 135 10.29 7.92 -37.17
CA ARG A 135 10.06 9.38 -37.09
C ARG A 135 11.12 10.15 -37.86
N ALA A 136 12.38 9.73 -37.78
CA ALA A 136 13.47 10.36 -38.53
C ALA A 136 13.28 10.19 -40.05
N SER A 137 12.85 9.03 -40.53
CA SER A 137 12.58 8.80 -41.95
C SER A 137 11.42 9.66 -42.47
N ARG A 138 10.29 9.71 -41.73
CA ARG A 138 9.15 10.57 -42.08
C ARG A 138 9.52 12.05 -42.13
N SER A 139 10.36 12.51 -41.21
CA SER A 139 10.84 13.89 -41.19
C SER A 139 11.73 14.20 -42.40
N ARG A 140 12.63 13.28 -42.79
CA ARG A 140 13.45 13.42 -44.00
C ARG A 140 12.58 13.46 -45.26
N GLU A 141 11.55 12.61 -45.34
CA GLU A 141 10.64 12.57 -46.47
C GLU A 141 9.82 13.87 -46.60
N GLN A 142 9.31 14.40 -45.48
CA GLN A 142 8.63 15.70 -45.46
C GLN A 142 9.55 16.84 -45.91
N ALA A 143 10.80 16.87 -45.41
CA ALA A 143 11.79 17.88 -45.83
C ALA A 143 12.08 17.79 -47.34
N HIS A 144 12.13 16.58 -47.89
CA HIS A 144 12.31 16.37 -49.33
C HIS A 144 11.12 16.90 -50.15
N ARG A 145 9.89 16.56 -49.75
CA ARG A 145 8.66 17.07 -50.41
C ARG A 145 8.59 18.59 -50.36
N GLN A 146 8.96 19.19 -49.23
CA GLN A 146 8.96 20.64 -49.07
C GLN A 146 9.98 21.32 -49.99
N ARG A 147 11.18 20.73 -50.14
CA ARG A 147 12.19 21.20 -51.10
C ARG A 147 11.69 21.12 -52.55
N GLN A 148 11.02 20.03 -52.93
CA GLN A 148 10.44 19.90 -54.27
C GLN A 148 9.31 20.90 -54.53
N ALA A 149 8.48 21.19 -53.52
CA ALA A 149 7.44 22.21 -53.63
C ALA A 149 8.02 23.62 -53.84
N ILE A 150 9.11 23.95 -53.12
CA ILE A 150 9.82 25.23 -53.30
C ILE A 150 10.47 25.33 -54.68
N ALA A 151 11.06 24.24 -55.17
CA ALA A 151 11.68 24.21 -56.50
C ALA A 151 10.64 24.41 -57.61
N SER A 152 9.51 23.71 -57.55
CA SER A 152 8.42 23.85 -58.53
C SER A 152 7.76 25.23 -58.51
N GLN A 153 7.59 25.86 -57.34
CA GLN A 153 7.13 27.25 -57.25
C GLN A 153 8.12 28.23 -57.91
N ARG A 154 9.44 28.02 -57.73
CA ARG A 154 10.46 28.84 -58.40
C ARG A 154 10.44 28.69 -59.92
N GLU A 155 10.27 27.48 -60.42
CA GLU A 155 10.15 27.22 -61.86
C GLU A 155 8.86 27.85 -62.45
N ALA A 156 7.74 27.76 -61.74
CA ALA A 156 6.49 28.39 -62.15
C ALA A 156 6.59 29.92 -62.19
N ALA A 157 7.28 30.52 -61.22
CA ALA A 157 7.53 31.97 -61.19
C ALA A 157 8.43 32.43 -62.35
N GLN A 158 9.39 31.61 -62.78
CA GLN A 158 10.23 31.90 -63.95
C GLN A 158 9.47 31.80 -65.27
N ARG A 159 8.51 30.87 -65.39
CA ARG A 159 7.67 30.71 -66.60
C ARG A 159 6.64 31.82 -66.79
N GLN A 160 6.22 32.51 -65.74
CA GLN A 160 5.21 33.58 -65.80
C GLN A 160 5.78 34.98 -66.09
N GLY A 161 7.08 35.13 -66.36
CA GLY A 161 7.65 36.37 -66.91
C GLY A 161 7.45 37.62 -66.05
N GLN A 162 7.29 37.49 -64.73
CA GLN A 162 7.21 38.65 -63.84
C GLN A 162 8.63 39.12 -63.46
N PRO A 163 9.02 40.37 -63.76
CA PRO A 163 10.30 40.90 -63.34
C PRO A 163 10.23 41.21 -61.84
N ALA A 164 10.81 40.34 -61.02
CA ALA A 164 11.09 40.66 -59.63
C ALA A 164 12.21 41.72 -59.59
N ARG A 165 11.82 43.01 -59.69
CA ARG A 165 12.67 44.12 -59.27
C ARG A 165 12.86 44.02 -57.75
N LEU A 166 13.92 43.35 -57.33
CA LEU A 166 14.51 43.49 -56.01
C LEU A 166 16.01 43.74 -56.21
N THR A 167 16.38 44.98 -55.91
CA THR A 167 17.71 45.56 -55.92
C THR A 167 18.74 44.68 -55.20
N GLY A 168 19.84 44.36 -55.89
CA GLY A 168 20.83 43.34 -55.56
C GLY A 168 21.83 43.64 -54.43
N GLY A 169 21.48 44.46 -53.44
CA GLY A 169 22.33 44.74 -52.27
C GLY A 169 21.93 43.98 -51.00
N ASP A 170 20.63 43.86 -50.73
CA ASP A 170 20.15 43.45 -49.41
C ASP A 170 19.92 41.93 -49.24
N ALA A 171 19.82 41.20 -50.35
CA ALA A 171 19.59 39.75 -50.34
C ALA A 171 20.84 38.96 -49.95
N ALA A 172 22.03 39.41 -50.38
CA ALA A 172 23.30 38.75 -50.02
C ALA A 172 23.63 38.94 -48.53
N ALA A 173 23.37 40.13 -47.98
CA ALA A 173 23.56 40.41 -46.55
C ALA A 173 22.62 39.57 -45.66
N ARG A 174 21.37 39.36 -46.08
CA ARG A 174 20.40 38.51 -45.36
C ARG A 174 20.74 37.03 -45.42
N ILE A 175 21.21 36.52 -46.57
CA ILE A 175 21.63 35.11 -46.71
C ILE A 175 22.87 34.84 -45.85
N GLU A 176 23.80 35.78 -45.75
CA GLU A 176 24.99 35.63 -44.92
C GLU A 176 24.66 35.76 -43.42
N GLN A 177 23.70 36.60 -43.05
CA GLN A 177 23.20 36.72 -41.68
C GLN A 177 22.43 35.47 -41.23
N ASP A 178 21.61 34.88 -42.11
CA ASP A 178 20.93 33.60 -41.87
C ASP A 178 21.91 32.44 -41.73
N ARG A 179 22.98 32.42 -42.54
CA ARG A 179 24.04 31.39 -42.45
C ARG A 179 24.82 31.51 -41.13
N ARG A 180 25.15 32.74 -40.70
CA ARG A 180 25.81 32.99 -39.41
C ARG A 180 24.92 32.66 -38.21
N GLN A 181 23.58 32.82 -38.33
CA GLN A 181 22.64 32.35 -37.32
C GLN A 181 22.58 30.81 -37.26
N TRP A 182 22.54 30.14 -38.41
CA TRP A 182 22.54 28.68 -38.49
C TRP A 182 23.82 28.06 -37.88
N ASP A 183 24.99 28.59 -38.21
CA ASP A 183 26.27 28.11 -37.66
C ASP A 183 26.42 28.39 -36.15
N ARG A 184 25.72 29.40 -35.63
CA ARG A 184 25.68 29.69 -34.18
C ARG A 184 24.75 28.71 -33.46
N HIS A 185 23.64 28.37 -34.08
CA HIS A 185 22.67 27.38 -33.57
C HIS A 185 23.24 25.96 -33.59
N GLU A 186 24.01 25.59 -34.62
CA GLU A 186 24.66 24.27 -34.69
C GLU A 186 25.79 24.12 -33.65
N ARG A 187 26.58 25.18 -33.40
CA ARG A 187 27.60 25.18 -32.34
C ARG A 187 26.99 25.10 -30.94
N GLN A 188 25.87 25.78 -30.67
CA GLN A 188 25.13 25.63 -29.42
C GLN A 188 24.57 24.21 -29.25
N GLN A 189 24.07 23.58 -30.31
CA GLN A 189 23.58 22.20 -30.22
C GLN A 189 24.72 21.18 -30.00
N ARG A 190 25.91 21.41 -30.55
CA ARG A 190 27.10 20.58 -30.28
C ARG A 190 27.57 20.73 -28.83
N GLN A 191 27.62 21.94 -28.28
CA GLN A 191 27.96 22.18 -26.88
C GLN A 191 26.93 21.56 -25.92
N VAL A 192 25.64 21.62 -26.24
CA VAL A 192 24.57 20.96 -25.46
C VAL A 192 24.69 19.43 -25.52
N ARG A 193 25.07 18.84 -26.67
CA ARG A 193 25.35 17.39 -26.76
C ARG A 193 26.60 16.97 -26.00
N GLU A 194 27.64 17.80 -25.96
CA GLU A 194 28.85 17.55 -25.18
C GLU A 194 28.62 17.68 -23.67
N GLN A 195 27.81 18.65 -23.23
CA GLN A 195 27.37 18.77 -21.83
C GLN A 195 26.51 17.57 -21.40
N GLN A 196 25.55 17.13 -22.23
CA GLN A 196 24.75 15.92 -21.98
C GLN A 196 25.59 14.64 -21.91
N ARG A 197 26.79 14.62 -22.51
CA ARG A 197 27.71 13.47 -22.46
C ARG A 197 28.58 13.47 -21.20
N ARG A 198 28.85 14.64 -20.61
CA ARG A 198 29.56 14.81 -19.32
C ARG A 198 28.63 14.68 -18.11
N GLU A 199 27.33 14.91 -18.27
CA GLU A 199 26.31 14.76 -17.22
C GLU A 199 25.62 13.38 -17.23
N GLN A 200 26.38 12.29 -17.15
CA GLN A 200 25.82 11.04 -16.63
C GLN A 200 26.05 10.93 -15.11
N PRO A 201 25.08 11.32 -14.26
CA PRO A 201 24.86 10.68 -12.98
C PRO A 201 23.89 9.50 -13.14
N GLN A 202 24.04 8.53 -12.25
CA GLN A 202 23.22 7.34 -12.10
C GLN A 202 21.71 7.64 -12.18
N ARG A 203 21.03 6.81 -12.98
CA ARG A 203 19.57 6.81 -13.21
C ARG A 203 18.77 6.88 -11.92
N VAL A 204 17.93 7.91 -11.81
CA VAL A 204 16.72 7.91 -10.97
C VAL A 204 15.51 7.84 -11.89
N VAL A 205 14.70 6.79 -11.74
CA VAL A 205 13.46 6.57 -12.52
C VAL A 205 12.24 6.90 -11.68
N GLY A 206 11.51 7.94 -12.07
CA GLY A 206 10.17 8.19 -11.55
C GLY A 206 9.50 9.49 -12.00
N GLY A 207 8.70 9.40 -13.07
CA GLY A 207 7.50 10.23 -13.26
C GLY A 207 7.62 11.40 -14.24
N ASN A 208 6.85 11.33 -15.33
CA ASN A 208 6.64 12.38 -16.33
C ASN A 208 6.25 13.74 -15.71
N GLN A 209 7.01 14.78 -16.03
CA GLN A 209 6.54 16.16 -16.18
C GLN A 209 7.26 16.78 -17.40
N PRO A 210 6.57 17.52 -18.28
CA PRO A 210 7.23 18.29 -19.32
C PRO A 210 7.99 19.47 -18.70
N PRO A 211 9.18 19.85 -19.20
CA PRO A 211 9.88 21.02 -18.73
C PRO A 211 9.15 22.27 -19.25
N ARG A 212 8.44 22.97 -18.37
CA ARG A 212 7.94 24.32 -18.66
C ARG A 212 9.00 25.34 -18.23
N ARG A 213 9.50 26.07 -19.22
CA ARG A 213 10.29 27.33 -19.21
C ARG A 213 10.86 27.75 -17.85
N SER A 214 12.19 27.71 -17.75
CA SER A 214 12.98 27.90 -16.53
C SER A 214 13.56 29.30 -16.34
N ASP A 215 13.04 30.33 -17.01
CA ASP A 215 13.67 31.66 -16.96
C ASP A 215 13.24 32.50 -15.74
N ASP A 216 12.11 32.17 -15.07
CA ASP A 216 11.65 32.90 -13.87
C ASP A 216 12.26 32.40 -12.55
N ARG A 217 12.85 31.19 -12.50
CA ARG A 217 13.32 30.56 -11.24
C ARG A 217 14.57 31.23 -10.66
N SER A 218 15.43 31.78 -11.52
CA SER A 218 16.75 32.29 -11.08
C SER A 218 16.68 33.69 -10.46
N ALA A 219 15.66 34.48 -10.79
CA ALA A 219 15.48 35.83 -10.25
C ALA A 219 14.78 35.83 -8.86
N ASP A 220 13.88 34.86 -8.63
CA ASP A 220 13.12 34.70 -7.39
C ASP A 220 13.96 34.07 -6.26
N ASP A 221 14.85 33.12 -6.60
CA ASP A 221 15.76 32.49 -5.63
C ASP A 221 16.75 33.50 -5.01
N ARG A 222 17.20 34.51 -5.77
CA ARG A 222 18.06 35.59 -5.26
C ARG A 222 17.33 36.61 -4.39
N ARG A 223 16.04 36.87 -4.63
CA ARG A 223 15.21 37.73 -3.75
C ARG A 223 14.84 37.02 -2.44
N ASN A 224 14.58 35.71 -2.50
CA ASN A 224 14.26 34.90 -1.31
C ASN A 224 15.42 34.78 -0.32
N GLU A 225 16.67 34.92 -0.75
CA GLU A 225 17.84 34.97 0.15
C GLU A 225 17.79 36.15 1.13
N GLN A 226 17.16 37.25 0.75
CA GLN A 226 17.02 38.45 1.58
C GLN A 226 15.83 38.41 2.54
N LEU A 227 14.88 37.48 2.36
CA LEU A 227 13.63 37.36 3.14
C LEU A 227 13.48 36.00 3.83
N ARG A 228 14.59 35.31 4.10
CA ARG A 228 14.57 34.02 4.81
C ARG A 228 13.94 34.17 6.17
N LEU A 229 13.13 33.18 6.53
CA LEU A 229 12.52 33.10 7.86
C LEU A 229 13.58 33.05 8.96
N SER A 230 13.23 33.57 10.14
CA SER A 230 14.14 33.45 11.28
C SER A 230 14.37 31.97 11.62
N ARG A 231 15.55 31.65 12.17
CA ARG A 231 15.90 30.28 12.55
C ARG A 231 14.88 29.66 13.51
N GLU A 232 14.35 30.45 14.44
CA GLU A 232 13.31 30.01 15.38
C GLU A 232 11.97 29.69 14.67
N GLN A 233 11.56 30.52 13.70
CA GLN A 233 10.36 30.26 12.90
C GLN A 233 10.53 29.02 12.00
N GLN A 234 11.74 28.80 11.48
CA GLN A 234 12.09 27.60 10.73
C GLN A 234 12.01 26.35 11.62
N GLU A 235 12.63 26.38 12.82
CA GLU A 235 12.61 25.27 13.77
C GLU A 235 11.20 24.93 14.25
N ARG A 236 10.36 25.94 14.49
CA ARG A 236 8.95 25.74 14.84
C ARG A 236 8.20 24.99 13.73
N ARG A 237 8.35 25.42 12.48
CA ARG A 237 7.74 24.73 11.31
C ARG A 237 8.21 23.29 11.18
N ILE A 238 9.51 23.04 11.33
CA ILE A 238 10.08 21.68 11.25
C ILE A 238 9.49 20.79 12.35
N ARG A 239 9.36 21.31 13.58
CA ARG A 239 8.81 20.57 14.72
C ARG A 239 7.34 20.21 14.51
N GLU A 240 6.52 21.18 14.10
CA GLU A 240 5.11 20.95 13.79
C GLU A 240 4.95 19.90 12.69
N GLU A 241 5.77 19.96 11.66
CA GLU A 241 5.70 19.01 10.55
C GLU A 241 6.05 17.59 10.98
N ARG A 242 7.14 17.40 11.72
CA ARG A 242 7.54 16.07 12.23
C ARG A 242 6.41 15.42 13.03
N GLN A 243 5.75 16.19 13.90
CA GLN A 243 4.61 15.70 14.67
C GLN A 243 3.41 15.32 13.79
N ARG A 244 3.16 16.03 12.70
CA ARG A 244 2.10 15.70 11.73
C ARG A 244 2.46 14.44 10.94
N ALA A 245 3.69 14.36 10.42
CA ALA A 245 4.19 13.22 9.68
C ALA A 245 4.15 11.93 10.51
N GLU A 246 4.59 11.97 11.77
CA GLU A 246 4.53 10.81 12.68
C GLU A 246 3.11 10.33 12.94
N ARG A 247 2.16 11.25 13.18
CA ARG A 247 0.73 10.92 13.34
C ARG A 247 0.19 10.24 12.09
N TYR A 248 0.45 10.82 10.92
CA TYR A 248 0.07 10.25 9.64
C TYR A 248 0.65 8.84 9.48
N HIS A 249 1.94 8.61 9.73
CA HIS A 249 2.55 7.28 9.60
C HIS A 249 1.85 6.23 10.48
N ARG A 250 1.47 6.57 11.72
CA ARG A 250 0.74 5.65 12.61
C ARG A 250 -0.66 5.31 12.11
N GLU A 251 -1.42 6.31 11.65
CA GLU A 251 -2.78 6.12 11.12
C GLU A 251 -2.80 5.26 9.84
N ARG A 252 -1.71 5.35 9.06
CA ARG A 252 -1.57 4.67 7.78
C ARG A 252 -1.47 3.15 7.89
N GLU A 253 -0.84 2.63 8.94
CA GLU A 253 -0.78 1.18 9.17
C GLU A 253 -2.18 0.58 9.46
N GLN A 254 -3.06 1.35 10.12
CA GLN A 254 -4.42 0.92 10.42
C GLN A 254 -5.31 0.90 9.15
N GLN A 255 -5.15 1.91 8.28
CA GLN A 255 -5.86 2.01 7.00
C GLN A 255 -5.62 0.79 6.10
N GLN A 256 -4.39 0.23 6.12
CA GLN A 256 -4.04 -0.94 5.31
C GLN A 256 -4.84 -2.20 5.67
N ARG A 257 -5.26 -2.37 6.93
CA ARG A 257 -6.10 -3.51 7.34
C ARG A 257 -7.54 -3.38 6.84
N LEU A 258 -8.10 -2.18 6.88
CA LEU A 258 -9.46 -1.89 6.37
C LEU A 258 -9.56 -2.08 4.84
N ALA A 259 -8.46 -1.83 4.15
CA ALA A 259 -8.31 -2.05 2.71
C ALA A 259 -8.45 -3.53 2.29
N GLU A 260 -7.91 -4.47 3.07
CA GLU A 260 -8.01 -5.90 2.79
C GLU A 260 -9.45 -6.41 2.93
N GLN A 261 -10.15 -5.99 3.98
CA GLN A 261 -11.55 -6.35 4.20
C GLN A 261 -12.42 -5.91 3.03
N ARG A 262 -12.30 -4.64 2.62
CA ARG A 262 -13.06 -4.12 1.48
C ARG A 262 -12.78 -4.85 0.16
N SER A 263 -11.55 -5.32 -0.03
CA SER A 263 -11.21 -6.08 -1.24
C SER A 263 -12.02 -7.36 -1.34
N ARG A 264 -12.31 -8.03 -0.20
CA ARG A 264 -13.17 -9.22 -0.15
C ARG A 264 -14.62 -8.87 -0.47
N ASP A 265 -15.13 -7.75 0.05
CA ASP A 265 -16.50 -7.30 -0.23
C ASP A 265 -16.72 -7.04 -1.73
N LEU A 266 -15.76 -6.42 -2.40
CA LEU A 266 -15.82 -6.18 -3.85
C LEU A 266 -15.83 -7.49 -4.65
N GLN A 267 -15.07 -8.50 -4.22
CA GLN A 267 -15.09 -9.82 -4.85
C GLN A 267 -16.43 -10.52 -4.67
N GLN A 268 -17.02 -10.46 -3.46
CA GLN A 268 -18.35 -11.03 -3.19
C GLN A 268 -19.43 -10.35 -4.02
N GLN A 269 -19.36 -9.02 -4.17
CA GLN A 269 -20.27 -8.23 -5.01
C GLN A 269 -19.99 -8.38 -6.52
N ARG A 270 -19.01 -9.20 -6.92
CA ARG A 270 -18.55 -9.38 -8.31
C ARG A 270 -18.14 -8.07 -9.01
N ARG A 271 -17.71 -7.05 -8.24
CA ARG A 271 -17.23 -5.76 -8.74
C ARG A 271 -15.76 -5.86 -9.15
N MET A 272 -15.54 -6.56 -10.27
CA MET A 272 -14.20 -7.00 -10.67
C MET A 272 -13.32 -5.86 -11.19
N ALA A 273 -13.88 -4.87 -11.89
CA ALA A 273 -13.10 -3.71 -12.33
C ALA A 273 -12.70 -2.85 -11.13
N GLN A 274 -13.62 -2.62 -10.20
CA GLN A 274 -13.35 -1.86 -8.98
C GLN A 274 -12.35 -2.58 -8.07
N TYR A 275 -12.46 -3.91 -7.95
CA TYR A 275 -11.47 -4.71 -7.27
C TYR A 275 -10.06 -4.53 -7.87
N ARG A 276 -9.92 -4.64 -9.20
CA ARG A 276 -8.64 -4.42 -9.89
C ARG A 276 -8.10 -3.02 -9.66
N TYR A 277 -8.95 -2.00 -9.76
CA TYR A 277 -8.58 -0.61 -9.49
C TYR A 277 -8.03 -0.46 -8.06
N GLN A 278 -8.75 -1.00 -7.07
CA GLN A 278 -8.37 -0.92 -5.66
C GLN A 278 -7.01 -1.60 -5.41
N GLN A 279 -6.77 -2.77 -5.99
CA GLN A 279 -5.46 -3.43 -5.91
C GLN A 279 -4.34 -2.58 -6.50
N GLN A 280 -4.57 -1.97 -7.66
CA GLN A 280 -3.58 -1.09 -8.29
C GLN A 280 -3.33 0.20 -7.47
N TYR A 281 -4.37 0.74 -6.83
CA TYR A 281 -4.23 1.89 -5.92
C TYR A 281 -3.31 1.54 -4.75
N PHE A 282 -3.51 0.39 -4.11
CA PHE A 282 -2.66 -0.06 -3.01
C PHE A 282 -1.22 -0.29 -3.42
N GLU A 283 -1.00 -0.89 -4.59
CA GLU A 283 0.35 -1.11 -5.08
C GLU A 283 1.08 0.22 -5.33
N ARG A 284 0.40 1.21 -5.95
CA ARG A 284 0.96 2.56 -6.13
C ARG A 284 1.29 3.21 -4.79
N LEU A 285 0.39 3.07 -3.83
CA LEU A 285 0.52 3.63 -2.49
C LEU A 285 1.66 2.98 -1.70
N ARG A 286 1.85 1.67 -1.82
CA ARG A 286 2.97 0.92 -1.24
C ARG A 286 4.30 1.30 -1.87
N GLN A 287 4.37 1.37 -3.20
CA GLN A 287 5.56 1.81 -3.92
C GLN A 287 5.97 3.22 -3.53
N GLN A 288 4.99 4.10 -3.36
CA GLN A 288 5.20 5.44 -2.82
C GLN A 288 5.80 5.36 -1.42
N GLN A 289 5.21 4.59 -0.49
CA GLN A 289 5.72 4.44 0.88
C GLN A 289 7.18 3.97 0.90
N LEU A 290 7.54 2.98 0.10
CA LEU A 290 8.92 2.48 0.00
C LEU A 290 9.90 3.56 -0.46
N ARG A 291 9.49 4.39 -1.42
CA ARG A 291 10.32 5.50 -1.92
C ARG A 291 10.56 6.58 -0.87
N TRP A 292 9.60 6.81 0.03
CA TRP A 292 9.73 7.82 1.08
C TRP A 292 10.45 7.28 2.32
N ASN A 293 10.18 6.04 2.73
CA ASN A 293 10.89 5.40 3.84
C ASN A 293 12.40 5.27 3.57
N ALA A 294 12.81 5.13 2.30
CA ALA A 294 14.22 5.07 1.92
C ALA A 294 14.93 6.45 1.91
N ARG A 295 14.19 7.55 2.07
CA ARG A 295 14.75 8.92 2.02
C ARG A 295 15.00 9.41 3.44
N ASN A 296 16.28 9.61 3.79
CA ASN A 296 16.68 10.41 4.95
C ASN A 296 16.35 11.88 4.66
N TYR A 297 15.10 12.28 4.89
CA TYR A 297 14.62 13.61 4.52
C TYR A 297 15.23 14.69 5.44
N ASN A 298 16.05 15.56 4.84
CA ASN A 298 16.74 16.63 5.54
C ASN A 298 15.92 17.92 5.52
N HIS A 299 15.22 18.18 6.62
CA HIS A 299 14.37 19.35 6.80
C HIS A 299 15.15 20.68 6.80
N TYR A 300 16.43 20.67 7.19
CA TYR A 300 17.23 21.90 7.28
C TYR A 300 17.70 22.41 5.92
N ASN A 301 17.82 21.52 4.93
CA ASN A 301 18.23 21.89 3.57
C ASN A 301 17.05 22.06 2.61
N ASP A 302 15.82 21.79 3.07
CA ASP A 302 14.64 21.92 2.23
C ASP A 302 14.14 23.38 2.21
N PRO A 303 14.08 24.03 1.02
CA PRO A 303 13.66 25.41 0.91
C PRO A 303 12.28 25.75 1.45
N TYR A 304 11.37 24.77 1.55
CA TYR A 304 10.06 25.02 2.13
C TYR A 304 10.14 25.60 3.55
N TYR A 305 11.10 25.16 4.38
CA TYR A 305 11.10 25.54 5.80
C TYR A 305 11.66 26.93 6.07
N TYR A 306 12.44 27.49 5.15
CA TYR A 306 13.03 28.83 5.27
C TYR A 306 12.50 29.85 4.26
N THR A 307 11.74 29.42 3.24
CA THR A 307 11.09 30.32 2.28
C THR A 307 9.83 30.96 2.92
N PRO A 308 9.69 32.30 2.89
CA PRO A 308 8.52 33.00 3.40
C PRO A 308 7.24 32.61 2.64
N ALA A 309 6.09 32.87 3.26
CA ALA A 309 4.82 32.61 2.60
C ALA A 309 4.62 33.57 1.42
N SER A 310 4.10 33.05 0.31
CA SER A 310 3.83 33.81 -0.91
C SER A 310 2.39 33.66 -1.40
N TYR A 311 1.61 32.78 -0.77
CA TYR A 311 0.22 32.53 -1.10
C TYR A 311 -0.64 32.52 0.16
N ARG A 312 -1.86 33.01 0.02
CA ARG A 312 -2.97 32.85 0.96
C ARG A 312 -4.03 31.96 0.33
N TYR A 313 -4.64 31.09 1.13
CA TYR A 313 -5.72 30.20 0.73
C TYR A 313 -6.74 30.06 1.85
N TYR A 314 -7.95 29.65 1.51
CA TYR A 314 -9.02 29.43 2.47
C TYR A 314 -9.24 27.94 2.70
N TYR A 315 -9.17 27.50 3.95
CA TYR A 315 -9.34 26.10 4.32
C TYR A 315 -9.93 25.97 5.72
N GLY A 316 -10.98 25.16 5.88
CA GLY A 316 -11.54 24.83 7.20
C GLY A 316 -12.11 26.03 7.96
N GLY A 317 -12.65 27.04 7.26
CA GLY A 317 -13.24 28.22 7.88
C GLY A 317 -12.28 29.38 8.14
N SER A 318 -10.98 29.20 7.87
CA SER A 318 -9.98 30.24 8.09
C SER A 318 -9.04 30.40 6.90
N TYR A 319 -8.46 31.60 6.81
CA TYR A 319 -7.39 31.84 5.87
C TYR A 319 -6.07 31.33 6.43
N ARG A 320 -5.33 30.63 5.57
CA ARG A 320 -3.99 30.11 5.83
C ARG A 320 -3.03 30.64 4.78
N THR A 321 -1.75 30.55 5.08
CA THR A 321 -0.69 31.00 4.18
C THR A 321 0.30 29.88 3.92
N THR A 322 0.79 29.79 2.69
CA THR A 322 1.82 28.85 2.28
C THR A 322 2.82 29.52 1.36
N ASN A 323 4.00 28.93 1.22
CA ASN A 323 4.95 29.30 0.16
C ASN A 323 4.64 28.53 -1.13
N ARG A 324 5.47 28.76 -2.16
CA ARG A 324 5.36 28.13 -3.48
C ARG A 324 5.34 26.60 -3.43
N TYR A 325 6.13 25.99 -2.56
CA TYR A 325 6.25 24.53 -2.46
C TYR A 325 4.97 23.89 -1.90
N GLY A 326 4.37 24.49 -0.87
CA GLY A 326 3.06 24.02 -0.40
C GLY A 326 1.95 24.29 -1.42
N ALA A 327 1.97 25.41 -2.14
CA ALA A 327 1.03 25.67 -3.23
C ALA A 327 1.17 24.63 -4.37
N ASP A 328 2.39 24.24 -4.72
CA ASP A 328 2.67 23.17 -5.68
C ASP A 328 2.16 21.82 -5.20
N LEU A 329 2.29 21.51 -3.90
CA LEU A 329 1.72 20.29 -3.33
C LEU A 329 0.19 20.27 -3.41
N MET A 330 -0.49 21.41 -3.20
CA MET A 330 -1.95 21.49 -3.40
C MET A 330 -2.33 21.22 -4.87
N ARG A 331 -1.59 21.83 -5.81
CA ARG A 331 -1.81 21.58 -7.25
C ARG A 331 -1.61 20.12 -7.60
N GLN A 332 -0.60 19.48 -7.04
CA GLN A 332 -0.35 18.05 -7.20
C GLN A 332 -1.50 17.21 -6.60
N ALA A 333 -1.97 17.55 -5.40
CA ALA A 333 -3.09 16.87 -4.74
C ALA A 333 -4.33 16.82 -5.65
N VAL A 334 -4.75 17.98 -6.20
CA VAL A 334 -5.90 18.05 -7.12
C VAL A 334 -5.68 17.19 -8.37
N ASN A 335 -4.48 17.23 -8.96
CA ASN A 335 -4.19 16.44 -10.16
C ASN A 335 -4.16 14.93 -9.90
N TYR A 336 -3.51 14.49 -8.82
CA TYR A 336 -3.50 13.08 -8.42
C TYR A 336 -4.90 12.60 -8.07
N GLY A 337 -5.66 13.42 -7.33
CA GLY A 337 -7.07 13.18 -7.08
C GLY A 337 -7.84 12.95 -8.36
N TYR A 338 -7.76 13.88 -9.31
CA TYR A 338 -8.45 13.77 -10.59
C TYR A 338 -8.10 12.49 -11.36
N GLN A 339 -6.82 12.12 -11.41
CA GLN A 339 -6.40 10.89 -12.07
C GLN A 339 -6.95 9.62 -11.40
N GLU A 340 -6.92 9.58 -10.07
CA GLU A 340 -7.47 8.45 -9.31
C GLU A 340 -8.99 8.37 -9.42
N GLY A 341 -9.67 9.53 -9.39
CA GLY A 341 -11.10 9.65 -9.65
C GLY A 341 -11.46 9.09 -11.01
N LEU A 342 -10.73 9.49 -12.06
CA LEU A 342 -10.94 9.02 -13.44
C LEU A 342 -10.83 7.49 -13.54
N ARG A 343 -9.86 6.89 -12.86
CA ARG A 343 -9.69 5.43 -12.81
C ARG A 343 -10.84 4.74 -12.07
N ALA A 344 -11.24 5.27 -10.91
CA ALA A 344 -12.33 4.74 -10.10
C ALA A 344 -13.69 4.83 -10.82
N GLY A 345 -14.00 5.98 -11.42
CA GLY A 345 -15.26 6.18 -12.15
C GLY A 345 -15.37 5.25 -13.35
N ARG A 346 -14.27 5.04 -14.09
CA ARG A 346 -14.23 4.05 -15.18
C ARG A 346 -14.45 2.62 -14.68
N ALA A 347 -13.89 2.28 -13.53
CA ALA A 347 -14.06 0.95 -12.95
C ALA A 347 -15.52 0.71 -12.53
N ASP A 348 -16.15 1.67 -11.86
CA ASP A 348 -17.57 1.57 -11.48
C ASP A 348 -18.50 1.53 -12.70
N SER A 349 -18.19 2.32 -13.74
CA SER A 349 -18.90 2.27 -15.03
C SER A 349 -18.77 0.89 -15.71
N GLN A 350 -17.59 0.27 -15.66
CA GLN A 350 -17.36 -1.07 -16.22
C GLN A 350 -18.10 -2.17 -15.46
N ASP A 351 -18.21 -2.05 -14.14
CA ASP A 351 -18.96 -2.98 -13.30
C ASP A 351 -20.49 -2.75 -13.37
N GLY A 352 -20.97 -1.75 -14.13
CA GLY A 352 -22.39 -1.38 -14.18
C GLY A 352 -22.91 -0.85 -12.83
N TRP A 353 -22.01 -0.42 -11.95
CA TRP A 353 -22.35 0.05 -10.61
C TRP A 353 -22.87 1.48 -10.66
N ARG A 354 -23.75 1.86 -9.71
CA ARG A 354 -24.24 3.24 -9.60
C ARG A 354 -23.10 4.22 -9.31
N SER A 355 -23.21 5.46 -9.79
CA SER A 355 -22.25 6.52 -9.48
C SER A 355 -22.19 6.77 -7.97
N ASP A 356 -21.04 6.47 -7.35
CA ASP A 356 -20.78 6.66 -5.92
C ASP A 356 -19.29 6.86 -5.64
N TYR A 357 -18.79 8.06 -5.92
CA TYR A 357 -17.40 8.42 -5.68
C TYR A 357 -17.03 8.37 -4.18
N ARG A 358 -18.00 8.67 -3.28
CA ARG A 358 -17.80 8.67 -1.82
C ARG A 358 -17.56 7.26 -1.29
N GLY A 359 -18.16 6.28 -1.96
CA GLY A 359 -17.93 4.86 -1.74
C GLY A 359 -16.51 4.40 -2.08
N SER A 360 -15.76 5.09 -2.94
CA SER A 360 -14.42 4.67 -3.34
C SER A 360 -13.42 4.70 -2.17
N TYR A 361 -12.54 3.69 -2.09
CA TYR A 361 -11.48 3.67 -1.07
C TYR A 361 -10.52 4.85 -1.26
N ALA A 362 -10.07 5.10 -2.49
CA ALA A 362 -9.13 6.17 -2.80
C ALA A 362 -9.67 7.57 -2.44
N TYR A 363 -10.98 7.79 -2.53
CA TYR A 363 -11.61 9.04 -2.08
C TYR A 363 -11.54 9.20 -0.55
N ARG A 364 -11.79 8.13 0.20
CA ARG A 364 -11.75 8.15 1.66
C ARG A 364 -10.32 8.30 2.16
N ASP A 365 -9.40 7.52 1.60
CA ASP A 365 -7.98 7.52 1.93
C ASP A 365 -7.28 8.83 1.53
N ALA A 366 -7.53 9.33 0.31
CA ALA A 366 -7.06 10.62 -0.21
C ALA A 366 -5.58 10.94 0.04
N SER A 367 -4.73 9.91 0.07
CA SER A 367 -3.33 10.02 0.50
C SER A 367 -2.33 9.77 -0.63
N TYR A 368 -2.80 9.30 -1.79
CA TYR A 368 -1.90 9.04 -2.91
C TYR A 368 -1.24 10.34 -3.39
N GLY A 369 0.09 10.36 -3.44
CA GLY A 369 0.92 11.53 -3.72
C GLY A 369 1.31 12.35 -2.48
N TYR A 370 0.75 12.08 -1.29
CA TYR A 370 1.15 12.75 -0.06
C TYR A 370 2.41 12.13 0.57
N ASN A 371 3.40 12.97 0.84
CA ASN A 371 4.71 12.56 1.34
C ASN A 371 4.93 12.92 2.83
N GLY A 372 3.94 13.51 3.50
CA GLY A 372 4.04 13.92 4.90
C GLY A 372 4.68 15.30 5.11
N TYR A 373 4.92 16.07 4.05
CA TYR A 373 5.56 17.39 4.12
C TYR A 373 4.71 18.48 3.46
N TYR A 374 5.08 19.72 3.75
CA TYR A 374 4.58 21.01 3.26
C TYR A 374 3.16 21.43 3.66
N LEU A 375 2.25 20.47 3.84
CA LEU A 375 0.86 20.71 4.22
C LEU A 375 0.40 19.66 5.21
N GLY A 376 -0.61 19.99 6.01
CA GLY A 376 -1.31 18.99 6.81
C GLY A 376 -1.99 17.96 5.90
N HIS A 377 -2.08 16.71 6.38
CA HIS A 377 -2.74 15.64 5.64
C HIS A 377 -4.18 16.00 5.27
N ASP A 378 -4.94 16.60 6.18
CA ASP A 378 -6.35 16.96 5.94
C ASP A 378 -6.51 18.03 4.85
N GLU A 379 -5.54 18.95 4.72
CA GLU A 379 -5.52 19.96 3.67
C GLU A 379 -5.23 19.31 2.31
N TYR A 380 -4.22 18.45 2.28
CA TYR A 380 -3.89 17.67 1.11
C TYR A 380 -5.10 16.83 0.66
N ALA A 381 -5.68 16.07 1.59
CA ALA A 381 -6.79 15.17 1.35
C ALA A 381 -8.03 15.92 0.85
N TYR A 382 -8.29 17.13 1.37
CA TYR A 382 -9.36 17.99 0.86
C TYR A 382 -9.17 18.30 -0.63
N TYR A 383 -8.01 18.83 -1.02
CA TYR A 383 -7.74 19.17 -2.43
C TYR A 383 -7.68 17.93 -3.33
N PHE A 384 -7.14 16.82 -2.83
CA PHE A 384 -7.19 15.53 -3.50
C PHE A 384 -8.64 15.12 -3.79
N ARG A 385 -9.52 15.18 -2.79
CA ARG A 385 -10.94 14.83 -2.94
C ARG A 385 -11.66 15.75 -3.92
N GLN A 386 -11.31 17.04 -3.96
CA GLN A 386 -11.84 17.98 -4.96
C GLN A 386 -11.48 17.57 -6.39
N GLY A 387 -10.23 17.18 -6.62
CA GLY A 387 -9.81 16.62 -7.90
C GLY A 387 -10.51 15.30 -8.20
N PHE A 388 -10.55 14.40 -7.21
CA PHE A 388 -11.11 13.07 -7.32
C PHE A 388 -12.56 13.07 -7.76
N GLN A 389 -13.40 13.89 -7.12
CA GLN A 389 -14.81 13.97 -7.48
C GLN A 389 -14.98 14.29 -8.98
N ARG A 390 -14.26 15.31 -9.47
CA ARG A 390 -14.33 15.74 -10.87
C ARG A 390 -13.78 14.69 -11.83
N GLY A 391 -12.68 14.04 -11.46
CA GLY A 391 -12.13 12.93 -12.21
C GLY A 391 -13.10 11.76 -12.28
N TYR A 392 -13.76 11.44 -11.18
CA TYR A 392 -14.75 10.36 -11.11
C TYR A 392 -15.94 10.65 -12.02
N GLU A 393 -16.48 11.87 -11.98
CA GLU A 393 -17.55 12.29 -12.89
C GLU A 393 -17.15 12.10 -14.36
N ASP A 394 -15.95 12.55 -14.75
CA ASP A 394 -15.44 12.39 -16.11
C ASP A 394 -15.21 10.91 -16.48
N GLY A 395 -14.70 10.11 -15.53
CA GLY A 395 -14.39 8.70 -15.74
C GLY A 395 -15.63 7.83 -15.85
N TYR A 396 -16.64 8.11 -15.02
CA TYR A 396 -17.89 7.36 -14.95
C TYR A 396 -18.80 7.64 -16.16
N SER A 397 -18.94 8.93 -16.51
CA SER A 397 -19.74 9.35 -17.67
C SER A 397 -19.02 9.13 -19.01
N ARG A 398 -17.68 8.94 -19.00
CA ARG A 398 -16.81 8.92 -20.20
C ARG A 398 -16.78 10.24 -20.98
N HIS A 399 -17.22 11.33 -20.37
CA HIS A 399 -17.18 12.68 -20.93
C HIS A 399 -16.14 13.50 -20.17
N TYR A 400 -15.18 14.12 -20.87
CA TYR A 400 -14.09 14.86 -20.22
C TYR A 400 -14.46 16.34 -20.06
N ARG A 401 -15.23 16.66 -19.02
CA ARG A 401 -15.67 18.04 -18.74
C ARG A 401 -14.63 18.82 -17.94
N TYR A 402 -13.97 18.17 -16.98
CA TYR A 402 -13.14 18.85 -16.00
C TYR A 402 -11.64 18.66 -16.20
N GLY A 403 -11.24 17.68 -17.01
CA GLY A 403 -9.85 17.50 -17.37
C GLY A 403 -9.62 17.30 -18.85
N ARG A 404 -8.34 17.24 -19.18
CA ARG A 404 -7.86 16.99 -20.53
C ARG A 404 -6.71 15.99 -20.49
N ARG A 405 -6.48 15.35 -21.62
CA ARG A 405 -5.26 14.57 -21.84
C ARG A 405 -4.11 15.53 -22.14
N GLY A 406 -3.04 15.44 -21.37
CA GLY A 406 -1.79 16.15 -21.59
C GLY A 406 -0.93 15.48 -22.67
N ASP A 407 0.12 16.18 -23.09
CA ASP A 407 1.04 15.75 -24.15
C ASP A 407 1.84 14.48 -23.76
N ASP A 408 1.99 14.25 -22.46
CA ASP A 408 2.64 13.09 -21.86
C ASP A 408 1.70 11.87 -21.72
N GLY A 409 0.47 12.00 -22.21
CA GLY A 409 -0.57 10.96 -22.17
C GLY A 409 -1.33 10.88 -20.83
N ASN A 410 -0.91 11.62 -19.80
CA ASN A 410 -1.60 11.68 -18.51
C ASN A 410 -2.79 12.62 -18.57
N TYR A 411 -3.80 12.37 -17.73
CA TYR A 411 -4.92 13.30 -17.60
C TYR A 411 -4.66 14.27 -16.45
N VAL A 412 -4.97 15.54 -16.68
CA VAL A 412 -4.82 16.62 -15.70
C VAL A 412 -6.11 17.44 -15.63
N ILE A 413 -6.37 18.05 -14.48
CA ILE A 413 -7.50 18.95 -14.33
C ILE A 413 -7.27 20.23 -15.16
N LEU A 414 -8.33 20.84 -15.68
CA LEU A 414 -8.22 22.10 -16.41
C LEU A 414 -7.70 23.21 -15.49
N ALA A 415 -6.82 24.06 -16.01
CA ALA A 415 -6.16 25.11 -15.23
C ALA A 415 -7.13 26.09 -14.57
N ALA A 416 -8.23 26.45 -15.24
CA ALA A 416 -9.26 27.32 -14.69
C ALA A 416 -9.98 26.69 -13.48
N ILE A 417 -10.26 25.39 -13.55
CA ILE A 417 -10.87 24.65 -12.44
C ILE A 417 -9.87 24.50 -11.31
N LEU A 418 -8.60 24.22 -11.61
CA LEU A 418 -7.54 24.16 -10.62
C LEU A 418 -7.41 25.48 -9.85
N ALA A 419 -7.43 26.62 -10.54
CA ALA A 419 -7.40 27.93 -9.90
C ALA A 419 -8.62 28.14 -8.98
N THR A 420 -9.81 27.76 -9.44
CA THR A 420 -11.06 27.88 -8.67
C THR A 420 -11.05 26.98 -7.42
N VAL A 421 -10.57 25.74 -7.54
CA VAL A 421 -10.50 24.78 -6.42
C VAL A 421 -9.50 25.23 -5.36
N LEU A 422 -8.37 25.78 -5.78
CA LEU A 422 -7.30 26.16 -4.86
C LEU A 422 -7.53 27.53 -4.22
N GLY A 423 -8.16 28.48 -4.94
CA GLY A 423 -8.41 29.83 -4.42
C GLY A 423 -7.13 30.53 -3.94
N LEU A 424 -5.97 30.21 -4.54
CA LEU A 424 -4.68 30.75 -4.13
C LEU A 424 -4.58 32.22 -4.52
N GLN A 425 -4.39 33.08 -3.52
CA GLN A 425 -4.17 34.51 -3.68
C GLN A 425 -2.69 34.79 -3.43
N ALA A 426 -1.99 35.39 -4.39
CA ALA A 426 -0.61 35.80 -4.19
C ALA A 426 -0.56 36.90 -3.11
N LEU A 427 0.37 36.77 -2.17
CA LEU A 427 0.68 37.83 -1.22
C LEU A 427 1.55 38.85 -1.93
N SER A 428 1.06 40.08 -2.08
CA SER A 428 1.86 41.22 -2.50
C SER A 428 2.79 41.60 -1.36
N HIS A 429 4.10 41.49 -1.60
CA HIS A 429 5.15 42.01 -0.71
C HIS A 429 5.49 43.44 -1.08
#